data_AF-A0A7V6PV91-F1
#
_entry.id   AF-A0A7V6PV91-F1
#
_cell.length_a   1.000
_cell.length_b   1.000
_cell.length_c   1.000
_cell.angle_alpha   90.00
_cell.angle_beta   90.00
_cell.angle_gamma   90.00
#
_symmetry.space_group_name_H-M   'P 1'
#
loop_
_entity.id
_entity.type
_entity.pdbx_description
1 polymer ?
#
loop_
_entity_poly.entity_id
_entity_poly.type
_entity_poly.pdbx_seq_one_letter_code
_entity_poly.pdbx_strand_id
1 'polypeptide(L)'
;GELIKYGKSKGITIFPLFNSYGHNTLIPAQYPEVSAKDENGEPTLTGFCTSNPKTYEMLFSIYDEIIDRYLIPNGIDSFHIGLDEVWDGIALNAKDIFKVRSPWCKCPECRDISHKQLFINHAIKIIKHLKSRGIKNIYMYHDMLIGHGKKDTADSAEDFVKALRDNDLIENVVIDWWTYSDFQDKLMFQTTRPDLGIRRTVKPWNGYYHWTILTNPLRNVYLLAKMGTEENVEGMQSYSAWDESFDRTHCCQADYSWNFKGAGSISAVTDRYVKRNFGAQYDKARRAFELIDLITETRNEKMEDGKPVLSKYHILLSTLSYYFYSYVREGKAYPRIFPGEALSIINSDRENYLREINEIASMAKEAAALLSEVAADPRCNTGMAKRFLYEVENYRCLAEDYLALIKMMDIAEEAGLTGNECCDTSDTCIDECCDSDSPNDKCCDINEDICRKYAIDKIKAMALERKLARLALMTRLEETKEKFLLASHMRNHSIFMQFFADLEGYLANTKPQEVKLNFFDMRYLESEAFKKLR
;
A
#
# COMPACT_ATOMS: atom_id res chain seq x y z
N GLY A 1 11.52 25.40 9.43
CA GLY A 1 11.27 26.62 10.24
C GLY A 1 9.86 27.17 10.02
N GLU A 2 9.54 27.60 8.81
CA GLU A 2 8.23 28.22 8.49
C GLU A 2 7.03 27.33 8.80
N LEU A 3 7.12 26.03 8.46
CA LEU A 3 6.08 25.06 8.79
C LEU A 3 5.80 25.00 10.30
N ILE A 4 6.84 24.97 11.15
CA ILE A 4 6.70 24.97 12.61
C ILE A 4 6.00 26.24 13.10
N LYS A 5 6.38 27.41 12.56
CA LYS A 5 5.73 28.69 12.90
C LYS A 5 4.26 28.69 12.48
N TYR A 6 3.95 28.15 11.31
CA TYR A 6 2.58 28.00 10.84
C TYR A 6 1.77 27.08 11.74
N GLY A 7 2.31 25.90 12.09
CA GLY A 7 1.70 24.98 13.05
C GLY A 7 1.41 25.66 14.39
N LYS A 8 2.39 26.40 14.93
CA LYS A 8 2.23 27.15 16.18
C LYS A 8 1.09 28.16 16.12
N SER A 9 0.90 28.85 14.98
CA SER A 9 -0.23 29.77 14.78
C SER A 9 -1.61 29.09 14.82
N LYS A 10 -1.63 27.76 14.70
CA LYS A 10 -2.83 26.90 14.76
C LYS A 10 -2.92 26.08 16.04
N GLY A 11 -2.01 26.27 17.00
CA GLY A 11 -1.92 25.43 18.20
C GLY A 11 -1.44 24.01 17.93
N ILE A 12 -0.71 23.79 16.82
CA ILE A 12 -0.18 22.49 16.41
C ILE A 12 1.34 22.48 16.61
N THR A 13 1.84 21.50 17.34
CA THR A 13 3.26 21.21 17.47
C THR A 13 3.74 20.39 16.28
N ILE A 14 4.81 20.82 15.63
CA ILE A 14 5.44 20.10 14.52
C ILE A 14 6.85 19.72 14.91
N PHE A 15 7.16 18.43 14.85
CA PHE A 15 8.47 17.89 15.15
C PHE A 15 8.87 16.82 14.12
N PRO A 16 10.17 16.59 13.90
CA PRO A 16 10.64 15.72 12.83
C PRO A 16 10.55 14.24 13.23
N LEU A 17 10.39 13.41 12.21
CA LEU A 17 10.75 12.00 12.25
C LEU A 17 11.93 11.78 11.31
N PHE A 18 13.02 11.25 11.83
CA PHE A 18 14.18 10.82 11.06
C PHE A 18 14.49 9.38 11.45
N ASN A 19 14.42 8.43 10.51
CA ASN A 19 14.73 7.05 10.82
C ASN A 19 16.24 6.87 10.95
N SER A 20 16.69 6.48 12.14
CA SER A 20 18.10 6.47 12.50
C SER A 20 18.78 5.11 12.35
N TYR A 21 18.10 4.09 11.82
CA TYR A 21 18.73 2.79 11.58
C TYR A 21 18.10 2.01 10.42
N GLY A 22 16.87 1.52 10.57
CA GLY A 22 16.13 0.88 9.49
C GLY A 22 15.73 1.87 8.40
N HIS A 23 15.20 1.38 7.27
CA HIS A 23 14.82 2.19 6.11
C HIS A 23 15.94 3.11 5.55
N ASN A 24 17.21 2.87 5.90
CA ASN A 24 18.34 3.69 5.47
C ASN A 24 19.14 2.97 4.39
N THR A 25 18.82 3.27 3.12
CA THR A 25 19.61 2.85 1.96
C THR A 25 20.38 4.02 1.33
N LEU A 26 19.84 5.25 1.42
CA LEU A 26 20.44 6.43 0.79
C LEU A 26 21.79 6.81 1.41
N ILE A 27 21.82 7.04 2.73
CA ILE A 27 23.03 7.48 3.44
C ILE A 27 24.16 6.46 3.30
N PRO A 28 23.99 5.16 3.63
CA PRO A 28 25.08 4.19 3.49
C PRO A 28 25.49 3.92 2.04
N ALA A 29 24.63 4.20 1.05
CA ALA A 29 25.01 4.14 -0.37
C ALA A 29 25.88 5.34 -0.81
N GLN A 30 25.62 6.53 -0.28
CA GLN A 30 26.37 7.76 -0.60
C GLN A 30 27.65 7.90 0.22
N TYR A 31 27.64 7.39 1.45
CA TYR A 31 28.75 7.42 2.39
C TYR A 31 29.09 6.00 2.88
N PRO A 32 29.73 5.17 2.03
CA PRO A 32 29.99 3.77 2.35
C PRO A 32 30.84 3.57 3.61
N GLU A 33 31.59 4.57 4.05
CA GLU A 33 32.38 4.52 5.28
C GLU A 33 31.54 4.37 6.54
N VAL A 34 30.28 4.84 6.56
CA VAL A 34 29.36 4.67 7.71
C VAL A 34 28.46 3.44 7.57
N SER A 35 28.42 2.82 6.38
CA SER A 35 27.60 1.64 6.11
C SER A 35 27.91 0.50 7.06
N ALA A 36 26.90 -0.33 7.36
CA ALA A 36 27.16 -1.67 7.88
C ALA A 36 28.08 -2.43 6.91
N LYS A 37 28.89 -3.35 7.44
CA LYS A 37 29.87 -4.12 6.68
C LYS A 37 29.51 -5.60 6.67
N ASP A 38 29.82 -6.29 5.58
CA ASP A 38 29.73 -7.75 5.51
C ASP A 38 30.96 -8.43 6.15
N GLU A 39 31.02 -9.76 6.08
CA GLU A 39 32.11 -10.59 6.62
C GLU A 39 33.48 -10.26 6.03
N ASN A 40 33.53 -9.71 4.81
CA ASN A 40 34.76 -9.33 4.12
C ASN A 40 35.18 -7.88 4.44
N GLY A 41 34.36 -7.15 5.21
CA GLY A 41 34.57 -5.75 5.51
C GLY A 41 34.04 -4.79 4.44
N GLU A 42 33.33 -5.30 3.43
CA GLU A 42 32.75 -4.50 2.35
C GLU A 42 31.42 -3.87 2.80
N PRO A 43 31.10 -2.64 2.34
CA PRO A 43 29.88 -1.96 2.73
C PRO A 43 28.63 -2.66 2.16
N THR A 44 27.66 -2.95 3.03
CA THR A 44 26.38 -3.54 2.64
C THR A 44 25.43 -2.53 1.99
N LEU A 45 25.75 -1.23 2.03
CA LEU A 45 24.96 -0.12 1.47
C LEU A 45 23.55 -0.01 2.06
N THR A 46 23.33 -0.60 3.24
CA THR A 46 22.09 -0.52 4.01
C THR A 46 22.42 -0.57 5.49
N GLY A 47 21.71 0.21 6.31
CA GLY A 47 22.02 0.36 7.73
C GLY A 47 23.41 0.95 8.01
N PHE A 48 23.82 0.93 9.27
CA PHE A 48 25.05 1.60 9.73
C PHE A 48 25.98 0.66 10.48
N CYS A 49 27.29 0.93 10.43
CA CYS A 49 28.24 0.36 11.37
C CYS A 49 28.15 1.12 12.70
N THR A 50 27.48 0.54 13.69
CA THR A 50 27.19 1.19 14.99
C THR A 50 28.40 1.21 15.95
N SER A 51 29.52 0.60 15.57
CA SER A 51 30.80 0.74 16.27
C SER A 51 31.69 1.83 15.67
N ASN A 52 31.50 2.21 14.39
CA ASN A 52 32.29 3.24 13.73
C ASN A 52 31.96 4.64 14.28
N PRO A 53 32.94 5.39 14.83
CA PRO A 53 32.71 6.75 15.31
C PRO A 53 32.15 7.72 14.25
N LYS A 54 32.54 7.55 12.98
CA LYS A 54 32.06 8.40 11.87
C LYS A 54 30.55 8.31 11.66
N THR A 55 29.95 7.17 12.00
CA THR A 55 28.48 7.00 11.97
C THR A 55 27.83 8.03 12.89
N TYR A 56 28.33 8.19 14.12
CA TYR A 56 27.76 9.12 15.08
C TYR A 56 28.13 10.57 14.79
N GLU A 57 29.35 10.83 14.28
CA GLU A 57 29.71 12.16 13.78
C GLU A 57 28.70 12.65 12.73
N MET A 58 28.37 11.79 11.77
CA MET A 58 27.40 12.09 10.72
C MET A 58 25.97 12.23 11.27
N LEU A 59 25.47 11.23 12.00
CA LEU A 59 24.11 11.24 12.53
C LEU A 59 23.88 12.43 13.48
N PHE A 60 24.84 12.72 14.35
CA PHE A 60 24.73 13.82 15.30
C PHE A 60 24.83 15.17 14.61
N SER A 61 25.69 15.32 13.58
CA SER A 61 25.71 16.53 12.75
C SER A 61 24.34 16.81 12.09
N ILE A 62 23.68 15.78 11.56
CA ILE A 62 22.32 15.92 11.00
C ILE A 62 21.32 16.34 12.08
N TYR A 63 21.33 15.70 13.25
CA TYR A 63 20.43 16.10 14.34
C TYR A 63 20.69 17.51 14.82
N ASP A 64 21.95 17.86 14.98
CA ASP A 64 22.39 19.17 15.45
C ASP A 64 21.94 20.27 14.47
N GLU A 65 22.08 20.04 13.17
CA GLU A 65 21.57 20.96 12.14
C GLU A 65 20.05 21.13 12.23
N ILE A 66 19.28 20.04 12.40
CA ILE A 66 17.82 20.10 12.54
C ILE A 66 17.43 20.83 13.83
N ILE A 67 18.08 20.50 14.95
CA ILE A 67 17.81 21.04 16.27
C ILE A 67 18.11 22.55 16.31
N ASP A 68 19.31 22.95 15.90
CA ASP A 68 19.76 24.34 15.97
C ASP A 68 19.00 25.24 15.00
N ARG A 69 18.75 24.75 13.78
CA ARG A 69 18.11 25.57 12.75
C ARG A 69 16.59 25.64 12.93
N TYR A 70 15.96 24.57 13.41
CA TYR A 70 14.51 24.46 13.38
C TYR A 70 13.84 24.22 14.72
N LEU A 71 14.42 23.47 15.65
CA LEU A 71 13.72 23.09 16.89
C LEU A 71 13.92 24.12 18.00
N ILE A 72 15.17 24.38 18.39
CA ILE A 72 15.51 25.34 19.46
C ILE A 72 14.91 26.73 19.19
N PRO A 73 15.06 27.34 17.99
CA PRO A 73 14.52 28.68 17.73
C PRO A 73 13.00 28.76 17.82
N ASN A 74 12.29 27.62 17.74
CA ASN A 74 10.84 27.56 17.79
C ASN A 74 10.31 26.93 19.08
N GLY A 75 11.18 26.57 20.03
CA GLY A 75 10.82 25.96 21.31
C GLY A 75 10.25 24.55 21.18
N ILE A 76 10.69 23.79 20.17
CA ILE A 76 10.30 22.38 19.99
C ILE A 76 11.30 21.49 20.73
N ASP A 77 10.80 20.61 21.60
CA ASP A 77 11.60 19.67 22.41
C ASP A 77 11.23 18.20 22.17
N SER A 78 10.60 17.91 21.02
CA SER A 78 10.24 16.57 20.58
C SER A 78 11.02 16.16 19.33
N PHE A 79 11.36 14.88 19.21
CA PHE A 79 12.03 14.30 18.05
C PHE A 79 11.70 12.81 17.92
N HIS A 80 11.35 12.32 16.72
CA HIS A 80 11.12 10.89 16.48
C HIS A 80 12.32 10.27 15.75
N ILE A 81 12.96 9.27 16.35
CA ILE A 81 14.19 8.62 15.81
C ILE A 81 13.92 7.36 14.97
N GLY A 82 12.66 6.97 14.85
CA GLY A 82 12.26 5.81 14.04
C GLY A 82 12.71 4.53 14.72
N LEU A 83 13.74 3.89 14.17
CA LEU A 83 14.33 2.63 14.64
C LEU A 83 13.45 1.39 14.41
N ASP A 84 12.52 1.46 13.45
CA ASP A 84 11.72 0.34 12.95
C ASP A 84 12.44 -0.44 11.84
N GLU A 85 11.99 -1.67 11.63
CA GLU A 85 12.29 -2.53 10.48
C GLU A 85 13.79 -2.71 10.14
N VAL A 86 14.61 -3.02 11.14
CA VAL A 86 16.04 -3.32 10.95
C VAL A 86 16.21 -4.78 10.51
N TRP A 87 15.87 -5.05 9.25
CA TRP A 87 15.84 -6.41 8.68
C TRP A 87 16.76 -6.57 7.48
N ASP A 88 17.22 -7.80 7.28
CA ASP A 88 17.84 -8.21 6.02
C ASP A 88 16.80 -8.15 4.90
N GLY A 89 17.22 -7.76 3.70
CA GLY A 89 16.30 -7.63 2.58
C GLY A 89 16.96 -7.64 1.21
N ILE A 90 16.14 -7.84 0.19
CA ILE A 90 16.47 -7.65 -1.22
C ILE A 90 16.00 -6.27 -1.70
N ALA A 91 16.34 -5.88 -2.92
CA ALA A 91 15.99 -4.58 -3.51
C ALA A 91 16.47 -3.36 -2.72
N LEU A 92 17.48 -3.53 -1.86
CA LEU A 92 18.07 -2.44 -1.08
C LEU A 92 19.11 -1.63 -1.89
N ASN A 93 19.45 -2.07 -3.11
CA ASN A 93 20.30 -1.34 -4.04
C ASN A 93 19.90 -1.60 -5.50
N ALA A 94 19.89 -0.56 -6.33
CA ALA A 94 19.47 -0.63 -7.73
C ALA A 94 20.43 -1.40 -8.65
N LYS A 95 21.72 -1.54 -8.28
CA LYS A 95 22.73 -2.22 -9.12
C LYS A 95 22.66 -3.75 -9.01
N ASP A 96 22.11 -4.27 -7.92
CA ASP A 96 22.02 -5.71 -7.66
C ASP A 96 20.75 -6.04 -6.87
N ILE A 97 19.61 -5.78 -7.48
CA ILE A 97 18.27 -5.86 -6.88
C ILE A 97 17.92 -7.21 -6.20
N PHE A 98 18.57 -8.31 -6.59
CA PHE A 98 18.37 -9.64 -6.01
C PHE A 98 19.36 -9.99 -4.90
N LYS A 99 20.37 -9.15 -4.64
CA LYS A 99 21.33 -9.38 -3.57
C LYS A 99 20.68 -9.12 -2.22
N VAL A 100 20.69 -10.11 -1.33
CA VAL A 100 20.33 -9.94 0.07
C VAL A 100 21.40 -9.08 0.75
N ARG A 101 20.98 -8.00 1.40
CA ARG A 101 21.86 -7.08 2.14
C ARG A 101 21.36 -6.99 3.58
N SER A 102 22.32 -6.96 4.51
CA SER A 102 22.04 -6.91 5.94
C SER A 102 22.37 -5.52 6.51
N PRO A 103 21.48 -4.93 7.33
CA PRO A 103 21.79 -3.72 8.10
C PRO A 103 22.62 -4.03 9.36
N TRP A 104 22.87 -5.30 9.66
CA TRP A 104 23.65 -5.75 10.81
C TRP A 104 25.13 -5.85 10.43
N CYS A 105 25.95 -4.97 11.02
CA CYS A 105 27.36 -4.90 10.71
C CYS A 105 28.13 -6.12 11.23
N LYS A 106 29.00 -6.68 10.40
CA LYS A 106 29.84 -7.86 10.67
C LYS A 106 31.33 -7.52 10.77
N CYS A 107 31.67 -6.25 11.01
CA CYS A 107 33.06 -5.86 11.30
C CYS A 107 33.56 -6.54 12.59
N PRO A 108 34.89 -6.59 12.84
CA PRO A 108 35.46 -7.27 14.01
C PRO A 108 34.90 -6.80 15.37
N GLU A 109 34.42 -5.55 15.45
CA GLU A 109 33.84 -4.99 16.67
C GLU A 109 32.35 -5.30 16.85
N CYS A 110 31.63 -5.57 15.75
CA CYS A 110 30.17 -5.78 15.78
C CYS A 110 29.76 -7.26 15.70
N ARG A 111 30.54 -8.10 14.99
CA ARG A 111 30.14 -9.47 14.63
C ARG A 111 29.84 -10.40 15.80
N ASP A 112 30.46 -10.14 16.95
CA ASP A 112 30.34 -10.96 18.17
C ASP A 112 29.30 -10.39 19.15
N ILE A 113 28.61 -9.29 18.78
CA ILE A 113 27.56 -8.66 19.56
C ILE A 113 26.19 -9.05 18.98
N SER A 114 25.24 -9.44 19.84
CA SER A 114 23.89 -9.80 19.39
C SER A 114 23.16 -8.61 18.76
N HIS A 115 22.26 -8.88 17.81
CA HIS A 115 21.43 -7.84 17.18
C HIS A 115 20.66 -7.01 18.20
N LYS A 116 20.08 -7.66 19.22
CA LYS A 116 19.42 -7.00 20.36
C LYS A 116 20.35 -5.99 21.04
N GLN A 117 21.57 -6.41 21.38
CA GLN A 117 22.52 -5.53 22.07
C GLN A 117 23.04 -4.41 21.15
N LEU A 118 23.30 -4.68 19.86
CA LEU A 118 23.66 -3.66 18.87
C LEU A 118 22.58 -2.58 18.75
N PHE A 119 21.32 -3.01 18.65
CA PHE A 119 20.17 -2.12 18.57
C PHE A 119 20.04 -1.24 19.82
N ILE A 120 20.05 -1.84 21.02
CA ILE A 120 19.96 -1.11 22.29
C ILE A 120 21.12 -0.12 22.43
N ASN A 121 22.35 -0.54 22.15
CA ASN A 121 23.52 0.34 22.23
C ASN A 121 23.41 1.55 21.28
N HIS A 122 22.93 1.32 20.06
CA HIS A 122 22.71 2.37 19.08
C HIS A 122 21.64 3.37 19.53
N ALA A 123 20.49 2.85 19.97
CA ALA A 123 19.38 3.66 20.47
C ALA A 123 19.83 4.52 21.66
N ILE A 124 20.50 3.94 22.67
CA ILE A 124 20.97 4.67 23.85
C ILE A 124 21.94 5.79 23.48
N LYS A 125 22.87 5.58 22.54
CA LYS A 125 23.80 6.63 22.08
C LYS A 125 23.07 7.81 21.46
N ILE A 126 22.09 7.54 20.59
CA ILE A 126 21.27 8.60 19.96
C ILE A 126 20.44 9.35 21.00
N ILE A 127 19.77 8.62 21.89
CA ILE A 127 18.90 9.21 22.92
C ILE A 127 19.71 10.09 23.87
N LYS A 128 20.91 9.66 24.28
CA LYS A 128 21.82 10.49 25.10
C LYS A 128 22.20 11.79 24.41
N HIS A 129 22.52 11.73 23.12
CA HIS A 129 22.84 12.91 22.34
C HIS A 129 21.64 13.87 22.27
N LEU A 130 20.46 13.39 21.91
CA LEU A 130 19.26 14.22 21.87
C LEU A 130 18.91 14.84 23.24
N LYS A 131 19.04 14.07 24.33
CA LYS A 131 18.85 14.57 25.70
C LYS A 131 19.85 15.68 26.02
N SER A 132 21.13 15.53 25.68
CA SER A 132 22.16 16.55 25.93
C SER A 132 21.90 17.84 25.15
N ARG A 133 21.21 17.73 24.00
CA ARG A 133 20.73 18.84 23.18
C ARG A 133 19.42 19.45 23.66
N GLY A 134 18.86 19.00 24.78
CA GLY A 134 17.65 19.55 25.40
C GLY A 134 16.33 18.99 24.87
N ILE A 135 16.37 17.93 24.05
CA ILE A 135 15.16 17.22 23.61
C ILE A 135 14.61 16.40 24.79
N LYS A 136 13.31 16.58 25.06
CA LYS A 136 12.62 15.95 26.19
C LYS A 136 11.73 14.79 25.79
N ASN A 137 11.16 14.82 24.59
CA ASN A 137 10.23 13.80 24.11
C ASN A 137 10.83 13.09 22.87
N ILE A 138 11.50 11.97 23.10
CA ILE A 138 12.17 11.19 22.06
C ILE A 138 11.30 10.00 21.72
N TYR A 139 10.67 10.04 20.55
CA TYR A 139 9.76 8.99 20.09
C TYR A 139 10.53 7.94 19.29
N MET A 140 10.19 6.66 19.47
CA MET A 140 10.72 5.57 18.66
C MET A 140 9.69 4.47 18.46
N TYR A 141 9.80 3.73 17.38
CA TYR A 141 8.91 2.62 17.09
C TYR A 141 9.22 1.37 17.94
N HIS A 142 8.17 0.60 18.22
CA HIS A 142 8.21 -0.55 19.12
C HIS A 142 8.64 -1.88 18.49
N ASP A 143 8.60 -2.04 17.17
CA ASP A 143 8.61 -3.34 16.49
C ASP A 143 9.89 -4.13 16.75
N MET A 144 11.04 -3.45 16.80
CA MET A 144 12.32 -4.07 17.19
C MET A 144 12.37 -4.54 18.66
N LEU A 145 11.39 -4.19 19.50
CA LEU A 145 11.32 -4.55 20.93
C LEU A 145 10.45 -5.79 21.24
N ILE A 146 9.64 -6.25 20.29
CA ILE A 146 8.71 -7.38 20.50
C ILE A 146 9.22 -8.72 19.94
N GLY A 147 10.43 -8.74 19.39
CA GLY A 147 11.17 -9.93 18.99
C GLY A 147 10.59 -10.75 17.83
N HIS A 148 9.37 -10.49 17.37
CA HIS A 148 8.71 -11.15 16.23
C HIS A 148 8.80 -12.69 16.24
N GLY A 149 8.77 -13.31 17.42
CA GLY A 149 8.87 -14.76 17.59
C GLY A 149 10.28 -15.35 17.43
N LYS A 150 11.33 -14.52 17.32
CA LYS A 150 12.73 -14.97 17.30
C LYS A 150 13.33 -14.98 18.71
N LYS A 151 13.98 -16.10 19.05
CA LYS A 151 14.55 -16.34 20.41
C LYS A 151 15.65 -15.35 20.79
N ASP A 152 16.47 -14.93 19.84
CA ASP A 152 17.60 -14.01 20.03
C ASP A 152 17.18 -12.56 20.34
N THR A 153 15.93 -12.23 20.04
CA THR A 153 15.31 -10.91 20.32
C THR A 153 14.19 -10.99 21.35
N ALA A 154 14.07 -12.11 22.09
CA ALA A 154 13.18 -12.20 23.23
C ALA A 154 13.57 -11.20 24.33
N ASP A 155 12.58 -10.74 25.09
CA ASP A 155 12.69 -9.79 26.20
C ASP A 155 13.41 -8.47 25.83
N SER A 156 13.40 -8.09 24.56
CA SER A 156 14.07 -6.87 24.08
C SER A 156 13.50 -5.59 24.72
N ALA A 157 12.20 -5.58 25.05
CA ALA A 157 11.57 -4.45 25.71
C ALA A 157 12.11 -4.26 27.15
N GLU A 158 12.23 -5.33 27.91
CA GLU A 158 12.77 -5.35 29.27
C GLU A 158 14.22 -4.89 29.31
N ASP A 159 15.05 -5.46 28.44
CA ASP A 159 16.48 -5.11 28.33
C ASP A 159 16.66 -3.65 27.92
N PHE A 160 15.83 -3.17 26.99
CA PHE A 160 15.87 -1.77 26.57
C PHE A 160 15.46 -0.84 27.72
N VAL A 161 14.40 -1.16 28.46
CA VAL A 161 13.95 -0.37 29.63
C VAL A 161 14.99 -0.36 30.74
N LYS A 162 15.66 -1.50 30.98
CA LYS A 162 16.80 -1.54 31.89
C LYS A 162 17.91 -0.60 31.42
N ALA A 163 18.27 -0.64 30.13
CA ALA A 163 19.27 0.25 29.58
C ALA A 163 18.87 1.73 29.68
N LEU A 164 17.59 2.08 29.51
CA LEU A 164 17.10 3.45 29.72
C LEU A 164 17.30 3.89 31.18
N ARG A 165 16.95 3.05 32.15
CA ARG A 165 17.12 3.36 33.58
C ARG A 165 18.58 3.51 33.97
N ASP A 166 19.44 2.59 33.54
CA ASP A 166 20.88 2.62 33.81
C ASP A 166 21.56 3.87 33.26
N ASN A 167 20.91 4.57 32.32
CA ASN A 167 21.42 5.78 31.67
C ASN A 167 20.62 7.05 31.99
N ASP A 168 19.66 7.00 32.92
CA ASP A 168 18.78 8.12 33.29
C ASP A 168 17.96 8.64 32.09
N LEU A 169 17.43 7.77 31.23
CA LEU A 169 16.73 8.15 29.99
C LEU A 169 15.24 7.82 29.99
N ILE A 170 14.73 7.16 31.03
CA ILE A 170 13.38 6.59 31.05
C ILE A 170 12.28 7.64 30.83
N GLU A 171 12.45 8.84 31.41
CA GLU A 171 11.49 9.95 31.28
C GLU A 171 11.54 10.64 29.92
N ASN A 172 12.62 10.44 29.15
CA ASN A 172 12.85 11.10 27.87
C ASN A 172 12.28 10.35 26.67
N VAL A 173 11.93 9.07 26.83
CA VAL A 173 11.60 8.19 25.69
C VAL A 173 10.13 7.83 25.69
N VAL A 174 9.49 7.98 24.53
CA VAL A 174 8.11 7.56 24.25
C VAL A 174 8.12 6.45 23.20
N ILE A 175 7.60 5.29 23.54
CA ILE A 175 7.49 4.16 22.61
C ILE A 175 6.20 4.26 21.82
N ASP A 176 6.31 4.25 20.49
CA ASP A 176 5.20 4.39 19.56
C ASP A 176 4.80 3.04 18.95
N TRP A 177 3.62 2.56 19.36
CA TRP A 177 3.12 1.22 19.09
C TRP A 177 2.22 1.22 17.85
N TRP A 178 2.75 0.75 16.72
CA TRP A 178 2.09 0.81 15.41
C TRP A 178 1.67 -0.57 14.89
N THR A 179 0.53 -0.68 14.19
CA THR A 179 0.17 -1.92 13.49
C THR A 179 -0.84 -1.68 12.37
N TYR A 180 -0.76 -2.50 11.32
CA TYR A 180 -1.66 -2.43 10.16
C TYR A 180 -2.91 -3.31 10.30
N SER A 181 -2.98 -4.21 11.29
CA SER A 181 -4.11 -5.15 11.39
C SER A 181 -5.33 -4.50 12.05
N ASP A 182 -6.50 -4.86 11.54
CA ASP A 182 -7.81 -4.49 12.07
C ASP A 182 -8.50 -5.65 12.81
N PHE A 183 -7.76 -6.72 13.11
CA PHE A 183 -8.22 -7.84 13.95
C PHE A 183 -7.38 -7.93 15.22
N GLN A 184 -8.04 -7.99 16.37
CA GLN A 184 -7.38 -8.04 17.68
C GLN A 184 -6.36 -9.18 17.80
N ASP A 185 -6.72 -10.38 17.36
CA ASP A 185 -5.88 -11.59 17.39
C ASP A 185 -4.67 -11.53 16.44
N LYS A 186 -4.64 -10.56 15.54
CA LYS A 186 -3.58 -10.36 14.54
C LYS A 186 -2.78 -9.07 14.71
N LEU A 187 -3.05 -8.29 15.75
CA LEU A 187 -2.18 -7.17 16.09
C LEU A 187 -0.76 -7.68 16.37
N MET A 188 0.25 -6.91 15.96
CA MET A 188 1.66 -7.26 16.21
C MET A 188 2.00 -7.33 17.71
N PHE A 189 1.19 -6.67 18.53
CA PHE A 189 1.28 -6.63 19.98
C PHE A 189 -0.12 -6.69 20.58
N GLN A 190 -0.25 -7.32 21.75
CA GLN A 190 -1.51 -7.42 22.48
C GLN A 190 -1.60 -6.46 23.66
N THR A 191 -0.50 -5.78 23.96
CA THR A 191 -0.38 -4.77 25.02
C THR A 191 0.75 -3.81 24.67
N THR A 192 0.65 -2.56 25.11
CA THR A 192 1.72 -1.55 25.04
C THR A 192 2.69 -1.64 26.21
N ARG A 193 2.59 -2.67 27.06
CA ARG A 193 3.47 -2.93 28.22
C ARG A 193 3.48 -1.81 29.28
N PRO A 194 2.31 -1.40 29.82
CA PRO A 194 2.25 -0.46 30.95
C PRO A 194 3.08 -0.89 32.17
N ASP A 195 3.23 -2.21 32.36
CA ASP A 195 3.99 -2.82 33.45
C ASP A 195 5.47 -2.40 33.48
N LEU A 196 6.03 -1.99 32.35
CA LEU A 196 7.42 -1.56 32.25
C LEU A 196 7.65 -0.11 32.70
N GLY A 197 6.59 0.66 32.96
CA GLY A 197 6.70 2.06 33.41
C GLY A 197 7.28 2.99 32.34
N ILE A 198 7.11 2.66 31.05
CA ILE A 198 7.51 3.49 29.92
C ILE A 198 6.38 4.42 29.47
N ARG A 199 6.77 5.57 28.91
CA ARG A 199 5.87 6.48 28.19
C ARG A 199 5.54 5.89 26.83
N ARG A 200 4.27 6.00 26.40
CA ARG A 200 3.73 5.23 25.28
C ARG A 200 2.73 6.04 24.46
N THR A 201 2.75 5.84 23.15
CA THR A 201 1.66 6.22 22.23
C THR A 201 1.24 5.03 21.39
N VAL A 202 0.02 5.05 20.85
CA VAL A 202 -0.40 4.10 19.83
C VAL A 202 -0.48 4.79 18.48
N LYS A 203 -0.19 4.07 17.41
CA LYS A 203 -0.17 4.62 16.06
C LYS A 203 -0.96 3.74 15.09
N PRO A 204 -2.29 3.98 14.97
CA PRO A 204 -3.07 3.35 13.92
C PRO A 204 -2.58 3.72 12.53
N TRP A 205 -2.94 2.85 11.60
CA TRP A 205 -2.73 3.09 10.18
C TRP A 205 -3.87 3.91 9.60
N ASN A 206 -3.53 5.04 8.98
CA ASN A 206 -4.48 6.04 8.48
C ASN A 206 -4.19 6.40 7.01
N GLY A 207 -3.99 5.39 6.14
CA GLY A 207 -3.85 5.64 4.69
C GLY A 207 -2.44 5.56 4.09
N TYR A 208 -1.51 4.83 4.71
CA TYR A 208 -0.52 4.04 3.94
C TYR A 208 -1.19 3.33 2.73
N TYR A 209 -0.49 3.21 1.60
CA TYR A 209 -1.05 2.79 0.29
C TYR A 209 -2.08 3.73 -0.37
N HIS A 210 -2.29 4.96 0.10
CA HIS A 210 -3.20 5.92 -0.55
C HIS A 210 -2.97 6.07 -2.06
N TRP A 211 -1.73 5.87 -2.54
CA TRP A 211 -1.39 5.89 -3.97
C TRP A 211 -1.96 4.75 -4.81
N THR A 212 -2.54 3.69 -4.22
CA THR A 212 -3.16 2.57 -4.94
C THR A 212 -4.67 2.69 -4.98
N ILE A 213 -5.29 2.59 -3.82
CA ILE A 213 -6.73 2.61 -3.57
C ILE A 213 -7.00 3.23 -2.19
N LEU A 214 -8.16 3.87 -2.01
CA LEU A 214 -8.64 4.20 -0.67
C LEU A 214 -8.88 2.90 0.13
N THR A 215 -8.35 2.84 1.34
CA THR A 215 -8.54 1.73 2.29
C THR A 215 -9.40 2.18 3.47
N ASN A 216 -9.91 1.24 4.26
CA ASN A 216 -10.78 1.55 5.41
C ASN A 216 -10.21 1.05 6.74
N PRO A 217 -9.28 1.78 7.36
CA PRO A 217 -8.68 1.36 8.61
C PRO A 217 -9.48 1.81 9.85
N LEU A 218 -10.78 2.15 9.73
CA LEU A 218 -11.59 2.62 10.87
C LEU A 218 -11.62 1.60 12.03
N ARG A 219 -11.62 0.29 11.72
CA ARG A 219 -11.53 -0.78 12.73
C ARG A 219 -10.18 -0.75 13.47
N ASN A 220 -9.06 -0.59 12.76
CA ASN A 220 -7.73 -0.46 13.36
C ASN A 220 -7.63 0.79 14.26
N VAL A 221 -8.14 1.94 13.79
CA VAL A 221 -8.21 3.17 14.59
C VAL A 221 -8.99 2.94 15.89
N TYR A 222 -10.15 2.29 15.82
CA TYR A 222 -10.94 1.97 17.01
C TYR A 222 -10.20 1.03 17.97
N LEU A 223 -9.60 -0.05 17.46
CA LEU A 223 -8.88 -1.04 18.28
C LEU A 223 -7.73 -0.40 19.06
N LEU A 224 -6.93 0.43 18.40
CA LEU A 224 -5.81 1.11 19.06
C LEU A 224 -6.27 2.23 19.98
N ALA A 225 -7.36 2.95 19.66
CA ALA A 225 -7.94 3.92 20.58
C ALA A 225 -8.46 3.26 21.86
N LYS A 226 -9.09 2.09 21.72
CA LYS A 226 -9.56 1.28 22.84
C LYS A 226 -8.38 0.87 23.72
N MET A 227 -7.35 0.25 23.14
CA MET A 227 -6.15 -0.16 23.85
C MET A 227 -5.46 1.04 24.53
N GLY A 228 -5.34 2.16 23.81
CA GLY A 228 -4.75 3.38 24.36
C GLY A 228 -5.50 3.93 25.56
N THR A 229 -6.84 3.89 25.53
CA THR A 229 -7.70 4.30 26.64
C THR A 229 -7.58 3.34 27.83
N GLU A 230 -7.60 2.03 27.58
CA GLU A 230 -7.54 1.00 28.62
C GLU A 230 -6.17 0.92 29.30
N GLU A 231 -5.09 1.19 28.57
CA GLU A 231 -3.71 1.12 29.07
C GLU A 231 -3.08 2.49 29.39
N ASN A 232 -3.90 3.55 29.35
CA ASN A 232 -3.56 4.93 29.70
C ASN A 232 -2.30 5.44 28.98
N VAL A 233 -2.30 5.37 27.65
CA VAL A 233 -1.22 5.90 26.80
C VAL A 233 -1.32 7.43 26.68
N GLU A 234 -0.22 8.09 26.33
CA GLU A 234 -0.16 9.56 26.26
C GLU A 234 -0.91 10.15 25.06
N GLY A 235 -1.16 9.36 24.03
CA GLY A 235 -1.90 9.81 22.85
C GLY A 235 -1.88 8.82 21.69
N MET A 236 -2.48 9.27 20.58
CA MET A 236 -2.55 8.52 19.33
C MET A 236 -1.89 9.29 18.19
N GLN A 237 -1.08 8.62 17.38
CA GLN A 237 -0.43 9.19 16.21
C GLN A 237 -0.97 8.54 14.92
N SER A 238 -0.98 9.26 13.80
CA SER A 238 -1.46 8.75 12.52
C SER A 238 -0.28 8.17 11.73
N TYR A 239 -0.31 6.89 11.36
CA TYR A 239 0.61 6.35 10.35
C TYR A 239 0.03 6.62 8.96
N SER A 240 0.41 7.74 8.36
CA SER A 240 -0.18 8.19 7.10
C SER A 240 0.76 9.10 6.32
N ALA A 241 0.62 9.08 5.00
CA ALA A 241 0.92 10.23 4.17
C ALA A 241 -0.40 10.98 3.90
N TRP A 242 -0.31 12.31 3.73
CA TRP A 242 -1.49 13.16 3.65
C TRP A 242 -2.25 12.94 2.34
N ASP A 243 -3.49 12.45 2.43
CA ASP A 243 -4.48 12.42 1.37
C ASP A 243 -5.86 12.70 1.98
N GLU A 244 -6.52 13.75 1.51
CA GLU A 244 -7.83 14.16 2.01
C GLU A 244 -8.93 13.10 1.79
N SER A 245 -8.72 12.08 0.95
CA SER A 245 -9.64 10.93 0.87
C SER A 245 -9.74 10.16 2.19
N PHE A 246 -8.75 10.28 3.08
CA PHE A 246 -8.76 9.70 4.42
C PHE A 246 -9.32 10.64 5.50
N ASP A 247 -9.93 11.78 5.13
CA ASP A 247 -10.50 12.75 6.08
C ASP A 247 -11.49 12.12 7.07
N ARG A 248 -12.35 11.18 6.63
CA ARG A 248 -13.23 10.41 7.52
C ARG A 248 -12.44 9.63 8.58
N THR A 249 -11.33 9.02 8.17
CA THR A 249 -10.44 8.25 9.05
C THR A 249 -9.71 9.17 10.04
N HIS A 250 -9.23 10.33 9.60
CA HIS A 250 -8.61 11.32 10.48
C HIS A 250 -9.60 11.92 11.48
N CYS A 251 -10.83 12.23 11.05
CA CYS A 251 -11.91 12.65 11.94
C CYS A 251 -12.24 11.56 12.97
N CYS A 252 -12.28 10.30 12.55
CA CYS A 252 -12.51 9.16 13.43
C CYS A 252 -11.41 9.03 14.50
N GLN A 253 -10.14 9.11 14.10
CA GLN A 253 -9.04 9.11 15.05
C GLN A 253 -9.12 10.30 16.02
N ALA A 254 -9.43 11.51 15.53
CA ALA A 254 -9.57 12.68 16.38
C ALA A 254 -10.68 12.52 17.44
N ASP A 255 -11.86 12.05 17.02
CA ASP A 255 -12.99 11.77 17.92
C ASP A 255 -12.60 10.77 19.01
N TYR A 256 -11.97 9.66 18.61
CA TYR A 256 -11.56 8.62 19.56
C TYR A 256 -10.41 9.05 20.47
N SER A 257 -9.45 9.83 19.96
CA SER A 257 -8.33 10.33 20.77
C SER A 257 -8.79 11.33 21.82
N TRP A 258 -9.79 12.16 21.51
CA TRP A 258 -10.26 13.22 22.41
C TRP A 258 -11.32 12.73 23.40
N ASN A 259 -12.21 11.84 22.96
CA ASN A 259 -13.33 11.37 23.77
C ASN A 259 -13.78 9.96 23.33
N PHE A 260 -12.95 8.95 23.60
CA PHE A 260 -13.23 7.57 23.20
C PHE A 260 -14.64 7.10 23.57
N LYS A 261 -15.05 7.28 24.83
CA LYS A 261 -16.37 6.85 25.33
C LYS A 261 -17.53 7.61 24.68
N GLY A 262 -17.39 8.93 24.50
CA GLY A 262 -18.45 9.75 23.89
C GLY A 262 -18.50 9.66 22.36
N ALA A 263 -17.42 9.25 21.70
CA ALA A 263 -17.38 9.05 20.25
C ALA A 263 -18.32 7.91 19.80
N GLY A 264 -18.48 6.88 20.62
CA GLY A 264 -19.37 5.74 20.36
C GLY A 264 -18.79 4.75 19.34
N SER A 265 -19.67 4.07 18.59
CA SER A 265 -19.24 3.09 17.58
C SER A 265 -18.70 3.77 16.32
N ILE A 266 -18.00 2.99 15.48
CA ILE A 266 -17.54 3.46 14.16
C ILE A 266 -18.71 3.95 13.30
N SER A 267 -19.88 3.31 13.41
CA SER A 267 -21.11 3.79 12.74
C SER A 267 -21.52 5.16 13.26
N ALA A 268 -21.50 5.39 14.57
CA ALA A 268 -21.88 6.69 15.14
C ALA A 268 -20.93 7.82 14.70
N VAL A 269 -19.62 7.54 14.63
CA VAL A 269 -18.63 8.46 14.07
C VAL A 269 -18.92 8.74 12.59
N THR A 270 -19.20 7.69 11.81
CA THR A 270 -19.54 7.81 10.39
C THR A 270 -20.81 8.62 10.17
N ASP A 271 -21.85 8.42 10.98
CA ASP A 271 -23.09 9.18 10.90
C ASP A 271 -22.87 10.67 11.17
N ARG A 272 -22.05 11.02 12.16
CA ARG A 272 -21.66 12.41 12.42
C ARG A 272 -20.88 13.00 11.24
N TYR A 273 -19.94 12.25 10.68
CA TYR A 273 -19.15 12.67 9.53
C TYR A 273 -20.04 12.95 8.31
N VAL A 274 -20.95 12.03 7.99
CA VAL A 274 -21.87 12.15 6.86
C VAL A 274 -22.85 13.30 7.09
N LYS A 275 -23.42 13.44 8.29
CA LYS A 275 -24.33 14.54 8.61
C LYS A 275 -23.65 15.91 8.49
N ARG A 276 -22.38 16.02 8.93
CA ARG A 276 -21.59 17.25 8.84
C ARG A 276 -21.30 17.65 7.39
N ASN A 277 -20.90 16.69 6.55
CA ASN A 277 -20.43 17.00 5.19
C ASN A 277 -21.53 16.93 4.13
N PHE A 278 -22.54 16.07 4.32
CA PHE A 278 -23.51 15.71 3.27
C PHE A 278 -24.95 15.70 3.78
N GLY A 279 -25.27 16.47 4.83
CA GLY A 279 -26.57 16.42 5.52
C GLY A 279 -27.80 16.61 4.63
N ALA A 280 -27.70 17.38 3.54
CA ALA A 280 -28.80 17.58 2.58
C ALA A 280 -29.12 16.33 1.74
N GLN A 281 -28.18 15.39 1.64
CA GLN A 281 -28.29 14.12 0.92
C GLN A 281 -27.83 12.95 1.83
N TYR A 282 -28.15 13.04 3.12
CA TYR A 282 -27.62 12.14 4.17
C TYR A 282 -27.78 10.66 3.80
N ASP A 283 -28.98 10.21 3.42
CA ASP A 283 -29.25 8.80 3.16
C ASP A 283 -28.40 8.25 2.00
N LYS A 284 -28.26 9.02 0.91
CA LYS A 284 -27.44 8.65 -0.24
C LYS A 284 -25.96 8.58 0.12
N ALA A 285 -25.46 9.60 0.81
CA ALA A 285 -24.07 9.63 1.25
C ALA A 285 -23.79 8.49 2.24
N ARG A 286 -24.68 8.24 3.19
CA ARG A 286 -24.52 7.18 4.20
C ARG A 286 -24.49 5.79 3.57
N ARG A 287 -25.33 5.55 2.56
CA ARG A 287 -25.32 4.33 1.74
C ARG A 287 -24.03 4.20 0.94
N ALA A 288 -23.55 5.27 0.33
CA ALA A 288 -22.28 5.25 -0.39
C ALA A 288 -21.09 4.88 0.51
N PHE A 289 -21.03 5.41 1.73
CA PHE A 289 -20.00 5.03 2.70
C PHE A 289 -20.11 3.57 3.16
N GLU A 290 -21.34 3.07 3.34
CA GLU A 290 -21.61 1.65 3.58
C GLU A 290 -21.01 0.75 2.49
N LEU A 291 -21.23 1.11 1.23
CA LEU A 291 -20.68 0.39 0.08
C LEU A 291 -19.15 0.46 0.03
N ILE A 292 -18.58 1.64 0.29
CA ILE A 292 -17.11 1.81 0.40
C ILE A 292 -16.57 0.89 1.50
N ASP A 293 -17.23 0.84 2.66
CA ASP A 293 -16.81 0.02 3.79
C ASP A 293 -16.85 -1.47 3.45
N LEU A 294 -17.89 -1.94 2.74
CA LEU A 294 -18.01 -3.33 2.27
C LEU A 294 -17.00 -3.69 1.18
N ILE A 295 -16.73 -2.79 0.24
CA ILE A 295 -15.72 -2.98 -0.82
C ILE A 295 -14.32 -3.12 -0.22
N THR A 296 -14.03 -2.36 0.83
CA THR A 296 -12.71 -2.28 1.46
C THR A 296 -12.62 -3.09 2.76
N GLU A 297 -13.62 -3.94 3.02
CA GLU A 297 -13.64 -4.80 4.19
C GLU A 297 -12.54 -5.85 4.10
N THR A 298 -11.79 -5.99 5.20
CA THR A 298 -10.90 -7.12 5.42
C THR A 298 -11.67 -8.29 5.99
N ARG A 299 -11.23 -9.51 5.65
CA ARG A 299 -11.83 -10.75 6.11
C ARG A 299 -10.75 -11.66 6.71
N ASN A 300 -11.10 -12.33 7.80
CA ASN A 300 -10.25 -13.30 8.48
C ASN A 300 -10.95 -14.66 8.64
N GLU A 301 -12.15 -14.83 8.07
CA GLU A 301 -12.82 -16.12 8.14
C GLU A 301 -12.13 -17.16 7.25
N LYS A 302 -12.34 -18.42 7.60
CA LYS A 302 -11.97 -19.58 6.78
C LYS A 302 -13.24 -20.27 6.29
N MET A 303 -13.16 -20.83 5.09
CA MET A 303 -14.16 -21.76 4.56
C MET A 303 -14.14 -23.08 5.37
N GLU A 304 -15.14 -23.94 5.15
CA GLU A 304 -15.22 -25.26 5.80
C GLU A 304 -14.01 -26.14 5.51
N ASP A 305 -13.39 -25.99 4.33
CA ASP A 305 -12.17 -26.70 3.92
C ASP A 305 -10.87 -26.12 4.51
N GLY A 306 -10.98 -25.08 5.34
CA GLY A 306 -9.87 -24.41 6.01
C GLY A 306 -9.15 -23.34 5.18
N LYS A 307 -9.52 -23.13 3.91
CA LYS A 307 -8.97 -22.04 3.09
C LYS A 307 -9.47 -20.68 3.57
N PRO A 308 -8.67 -19.61 3.47
CA PRO A 308 -9.14 -18.27 3.80
C PRO A 308 -10.25 -17.84 2.83
N VAL A 309 -11.30 -17.19 3.35
CA VAL A 309 -12.30 -16.57 2.48
C VAL A 309 -11.67 -15.36 1.76
N LEU A 310 -11.98 -15.19 0.48
CA LEU A 310 -11.50 -14.06 -0.29
C LEU A 310 -11.98 -12.74 0.32
N SER A 311 -11.02 -11.84 0.54
CA SER A 311 -11.24 -10.49 1.04
C SER A 311 -11.24 -9.52 -0.15
N LYS A 312 -12.29 -8.71 -0.30
CA LYS A 312 -12.37 -7.69 -1.35
C LYS A 312 -11.23 -6.67 -1.24
N TYR A 313 -10.86 -6.30 -0.02
CA TYR A 313 -9.65 -5.52 0.25
C TYR A 313 -8.39 -6.17 -0.31
N HIS A 314 -8.18 -7.48 -0.07
CA HIS A 314 -6.98 -8.17 -0.55
C HIS A 314 -6.98 -8.29 -2.08
N ILE A 315 -8.14 -8.56 -2.68
CA ILE A 315 -8.31 -8.57 -4.13
C ILE A 315 -7.91 -7.22 -4.71
N LEU A 316 -8.54 -6.13 -4.30
CA LEU A 316 -8.26 -4.79 -4.83
C LEU A 316 -6.80 -4.37 -4.60
N LEU A 317 -6.34 -4.45 -3.34
CA LEU A 317 -5.04 -3.94 -2.97
C LEU A 317 -3.89 -4.83 -3.44
N SER A 318 -3.95 -6.14 -3.21
CA SER A 318 -2.80 -7.04 -3.39
C SER A 318 -2.82 -7.85 -4.67
N THR A 319 -4.00 -8.11 -5.25
CA THR A 319 -4.12 -8.89 -6.49
C THR A 319 -4.28 -8.00 -7.72
N LEU A 320 -5.20 -7.03 -7.69
CA LEU A 320 -5.51 -6.23 -8.87
C LEU A 320 -4.57 -5.02 -9.03
N SER A 321 -4.12 -4.41 -7.93
CA SER A 321 -3.26 -3.22 -8.01
C SER A 321 -1.81 -3.56 -8.40
N TYR A 322 -1.24 -2.78 -9.33
CA TYR A 322 0.14 -2.95 -9.81
C TYR A 322 1.21 -2.89 -8.71
N TYR A 323 0.98 -2.11 -7.65
CA TYR A 323 1.99 -1.81 -6.63
C TYR A 323 2.72 -3.04 -6.06
N PHE A 324 2.02 -4.15 -5.80
CA PHE A 324 2.68 -5.35 -5.26
C PHE A 324 3.53 -6.10 -6.30
N TYR A 325 3.33 -5.80 -7.58
CA TYR A 325 4.09 -6.33 -8.71
C TYR A 325 5.32 -5.46 -9.04
N SER A 326 5.44 -4.24 -8.51
CA SER A 326 6.66 -3.44 -8.64
C SER A 326 7.79 -3.89 -7.71
N TYR A 327 7.48 -4.74 -6.73
CA TYR A 327 8.48 -5.29 -5.81
C TYR A 327 9.27 -6.43 -6.45
N VAL A 328 10.58 -6.41 -6.21
CA VAL A 328 11.46 -7.55 -6.46
C VAL A 328 11.08 -8.66 -5.48
N ARG A 329 10.98 -9.90 -5.98
CA ARG A 329 10.74 -11.08 -5.16
C ARG A 329 11.72 -12.16 -5.56
N GLU A 330 12.20 -12.90 -4.57
CA GLU A 330 13.04 -14.08 -4.80
C GLU A 330 12.31 -15.09 -5.69
N GLY A 331 13.02 -15.67 -6.65
CA GLY A 331 12.47 -16.65 -7.59
C GLY A 331 11.50 -16.08 -8.64
N LYS A 332 11.32 -14.76 -8.71
CA LYS A 332 10.45 -14.10 -9.70
C LYS A 332 11.27 -13.22 -10.65
N ALA A 333 10.85 -13.15 -11.91
CA ALA A 333 11.43 -12.22 -12.87
C ALA A 333 11.23 -10.76 -12.42
N TYR A 334 12.15 -9.88 -12.84
CA TYR A 334 12.02 -8.44 -12.65
C TYR A 334 12.28 -7.69 -13.97
N PRO A 335 11.37 -6.82 -14.44
CA PRO A 335 10.04 -6.54 -13.88
C PRO A 335 9.15 -7.80 -13.79
N ARG A 336 8.20 -7.80 -12.85
CA ARG A 336 7.27 -8.92 -12.69
C ARG A 336 6.27 -8.97 -13.86
N ILE A 337 5.77 -10.17 -14.13
CA ILE A 337 4.82 -10.42 -15.22
C ILE A 337 3.46 -9.84 -14.81
N PHE A 338 3.15 -8.63 -15.26
CA PHE A 338 1.91 -7.93 -14.93
C PHE A 338 1.22 -7.44 -16.21
N PRO A 339 -0.11 -7.63 -16.36
CA PRO A 339 -1.07 -8.18 -15.38
C PRO A 339 -1.11 -9.73 -15.32
N GLY A 340 -0.28 -10.43 -16.10
CA GLY A 340 -0.37 -11.89 -16.25
C GLY A 340 -0.32 -12.69 -14.94
N GLU A 341 0.53 -12.30 -13.98
CA GLU A 341 0.59 -12.98 -12.69
C GLU A 341 -0.66 -12.75 -11.82
N ALA A 342 -1.32 -11.61 -11.94
CA ALA A 342 -2.62 -11.38 -11.32
C ALA A 342 -3.71 -12.27 -11.94
N LEU A 343 -3.68 -12.44 -13.27
CA LEU A 343 -4.59 -13.33 -13.98
C LEU A 343 -4.35 -14.81 -13.60
N SER A 344 -3.10 -15.23 -13.40
CA SER A 344 -2.80 -16.57 -12.87
C SER A 344 -3.41 -16.81 -11.49
N ILE A 345 -3.36 -15.80 -10.60
CA ILE A 345 -3.97 -15.88 -9.27
C ILE A 345 -5.50 -16.01 -9.40
N ILE A 346 -6.12 -15.14 -10.19
CA ILE A 346 -7.58 -15.16 -10.41
C ILE A 346 -8.01 -16.53 -10.97
N ASN A 347 -7.32 -17.04 -11.99
CA ASN A 347 -7.69 -18.31 -12.63
C ASN A 347 -7.47 -19.54 -11.75
N SER A 348 -6.65 -19.46 -10.70
CA SER A 348 -6.49 -20.58 -9.75
C SER A 348 -7.75 -20.87 -8.93
N ASP A 349 -8.65 -19.89 -8.79
CA ASP A 349 -9.96 -20.02 -8.14
C ASP A 349 -10.97 -19.09 -8.84
N ARG A 350 -11.11 -19.31 -10.15
CA ARG A 350 -11.74 -18.38 -11.09
C ARG A 350 -13.16 -17.97 -10.68
N GLU A 351 -13.99 -18.94 -10.28
CA GLU A 351 -15.38 -18.70 -9.90
C GLU A 351 -15.49 -17.74 -8.70
N ASN A 352 -14.75 -18.02 -7.63
CA ASN A 352 -14.80 -17.19 -6.42
C ASN A 352 -14.22 -15.80 -6.67
N TYR A 353 -13.08 -15.68 -7.37
CA TYR A 353 -12.53 -14.35 -7.71
C TYR A 353 -13.49 -13.54 -8.58
N LEU A 354 -14.08 -14.15 -9.62
CA LEU A 354 -15.03 -13.44 -10.48
C LEU A 354 -16.29 -13.01 -9.73
N ARG A 355 -16.80 -13.82 -8.79
CA ARG A 355 -17.91 -13.40 -7.92
C ARG A 355 -17.54 -12.14 -7.15
N GLU A 356 -16.42 -12.14 -6.44
CA GLU A 356 -15.99 -10.99 -5.63
C GLU A 356 -15.68 -9.75 -6.49
N ILE A 357 -15.04 -9.90 -7.65
CA ILE A 357 -14.72 -8.79 -8.57
C ILE A 357 -16.01 -8.19 -9.15
N ASN A 358 -17.00 -9.01 -9.52
CA ASN A 358 -18.30 -8.52 -9.97
C ASN A 358 -19.05 -7.78 -8.85
N GLU A 359 -19.01 -8.28 -7.61
CA GLU A 359 -19.60 -7.59 -6.46
C GLU A 359 -18.93 -6.23 -6.21
N ILE A 360 -17.60 -6.16 -6.28
CA ILE A 360 -16.85 -4.89 -6.20
C ILE A 360 -17.33 -3.91 -7.28
N ALA A 361 -17.38 -4.34 -8.54
CA ALA A 361 -17.80 -3.49 -9.65
C ALA A 361 -19.25 -2.99 -9.47
N SER A 362 -20.16 -3.87 -9.02
CA SER A 362 -21.57 -3.55 -8.78
C SER A 362 -21.74 -2.52 -7.65
N MET A 363 -21.12 -2.78 -6.49
CA MET A 363 -21.18 -1.86 -5.34
C MET A 363 -20.54 -0.51 -5.66
N ALA A 364 -19.40 -0.51 -6.38
CA ALA A 364 -18.72 0.71 -6.78
C ALA A 364 -19.55 1.54 -7.77
N LYS A 365 -20.28 0.89 -8.67
CA LYS A 365 -21.22 1.54 -9.59
C LYS A 365 -22.40 2.19 -8.85
N GLU A 366 -22.99 1.49 -7.88
CA GLU A 366 -24.05 2.06 -7.03
C GLU A 366 -23.53 3.26 -6.24
N ALA A 367 -22.37 3.13 -5.58
CA ALA A 367 -21.76 4.20 -4.80
C ALA A 367 -21.41 5.42 -5.68
N ALA A 368 -20.92 5.20 -6.91
CA ALA A 368 -20.64 6.27 -7.86
C ALA A 368 -21.90 7.04 -8.26
N ALA A 369 -23.01 6.35 -8.54
CA ALA A 369 -24.28 7.01 -8.85
C ALA A 369 -24.76 7.89 -7.69
N LEU A 370 -24.73 7.35 -6.46
CA LEU A 370 -25.11 8.09 -5.25
C LEU A 370 -24.20 9.31 -5.02
N LEU A 371 -22.88 9.15 -5.12
CA LEU A 371 -21.93 10.24 -4.90
C LEU A 371 -21.97 11.30 -6.01
N SER A 372 -22.33 10.93 -7.24
CA SER A 372 -22.58 11.89 -8.32
C SER A 372 -23.74 12.83 -7.98
N GLU A 373 -24.84 12.30 -7.45
CA GLU A 373 -25.97 13.12 -6.99
C GLU A 373 -25.61 13.97 -5.77
N VAL A 374 -24.86 13.43 -4.81
CA VAL A 374 -24.37 14.18 -3.64
C VAL A 374 -23.43 15.31 -4.08
N ALA A 375 -22.57 15.07 -5.07
CA ALA A 375 -21.63 16.05 -5.60
C ALA A 375 -22.31 17.16 -6.42
N ALA A 376 -23.50 16.90 -6.97
CA ALA A 376 -24.29 17.87 -7.71
C ALA A 376 -25.11 18.81 -6.80
N ASP A 377 -25.30 18.46 -5.52
CA ASP A 377 -26.06 19.28 -4.57
C ASP A 377 -25.16 20.32 -3.87
N PRO A 378 -25.32 21.64 -4.15
CA PRO A 378 -24.47 22.68 -3.57
C PRO A 378 -24.65 22.87 -2.06
N ARG A 379 -25.63 22.21 -1.44
CA ARG A 379 -25.83 22.19 0.02
C ARG A 379 -24.95 21.16 0.72
N CYS A 380 -24.32 20.27 -0.03
CA CYS A 380 -23.33 19.30 0.44
C CYS A 380 -21.90 19.82 0.25
N ASN A 381 -20.92 19.18 0.90
CA ASN A 381 -19.50 19.37 0.62
C ASN A 381 -19.16 18.73 -0.73
N THR A 382 -19.40 19.47 -1.82
CA THR A 382 -19.26 18.97 -3.19
C THR A 382 -17.83 18.55 -3.52
N GLY A 383 -16.82 19.22 -2.95
CA GLY A 383 -15.41 18.87 -3.15
C GLY A 383 -15.10 17.47 -2.62
N MET A 384 -15.50 17.21 -1.38
CA MET A 384 -15.32 15.90 -0.76
C MET A 384 -16.16 14.81 -1.45
N ALA A 385 -17.38 15.12 -1.89
CA ALA A 385 -18.20 14.18 -2.64
C ALA A 385 -17.57 13.78 -3.98
N LYS A 386 -17.01 14.74 -4.73
CA LYS A 386 -16.26 14.47 -5.98
C LYS A 386 -15.01 13.63 -5.73
N ARG A 387 -14.32 13.86 -4.61
CA ARG A 387 -13.16 13.05 -4.22
C ARG A 387 -13.55 11.60 -3.95
N PHE A 388 -14.58 11.36 -3.13
CA PHE A 388 -15.07 9.99 -2.91
C PHE A 388 -15.64 9.35 -4.19
N LEU A 389 -16.26 10.14 -5.06
CA LEU A 389 -16.69 9.68 -6.39
C LEU A 389 -15.51 9.16 -7.21
N TYR A 390 -14.38 9.87 -7.21
CA TYR A 390 -13.16 9.39 -7.85
C TYR A 390 -12.69 8.05 -7.24
N GLU A 391 -12.69 7.90 -5.91
CA GLU A 391 -12.23 6.67 -5.26
C GLU A 391 -13.08 5.44 -5.63
N VAL A 392 -14.41 5.59 -5.63
CA VAL A 392 -15.29 4.47 -6.02
C VAL A 392 -15.19 4.15 -7.51
N GLU A 393 -14.97 5.15 -8.36
CA GLU A 393 -14.73 4.94 -9.78
C GLU A 393 -13.36 4.31 -10.05
N ASN A 394 -12.37 4.55 -9.19
CA ASN A 394 -11.10 3.81 -9.22
C ASN A 394 -11.30 2.32 -8.89
N TYR A 395 -12.07 1.99 -7.84
CA TYR A 395 -12.40 0.59 -7.54
C TYR A 395 -13.11 -0.08 -8.72
N ARG A 396 -14.12 0.59 -9.28
CA ARG A 396 -14.89 0.10 -10.42
C ARG A 396 -14.00 -0.12 -11.63
N CYS A 397 -13.19 0.87 -11.99
CA CYS A 397 -12.30 0.81 -13.14
C CYS A 397 -11.30 -0.34 -13.01
N LEU A 398 -10.72 -0.52 -11.82
CA LEU A 398 -9.81 -1.63 -11.57
C LEU A 398 -10.50 -3.00 -11.66
N ALA A 399 -11.70 -3.16 -11.10
CA ALA A 399 -12.46 -4.40 -11.20
C ALA A 399 -12.84 -4.73 -12.65
N GLU A 400 -13.39 -3.75 -13.38
CA GLU A 400 -13.82 -3.92 -14.78
C GLU A 400 -12.64 -4.17 -15.74
N ASP A 401 -11.43 -3.67 -15.44
CA ASP A 401 -10.24 -3.99 -16.23
C ASP A 401 -9.95 -5.49 -16.22
N TYR A 402 -10.04 -6.13 -15.05
CA TYR A 402 -9.81 -7.57 -14.93
C TYR A 402 -10.98 -8.40 -15.45
N LEU A 403 -12.22 -7.96 -15.27
CA LEU A 403 -13.38 -8.61 -15.92
C LEU A 403 -13.24 -8.57 -17.45
N ALA A 404 -12.78 -7.45 -18.00
CA ALA A 404 -12.51 -7.33 -19.43
C ALA A 404 -11.39 -8.26 -19.86
N LEU A 405 -10.26 -8.30 -19.14
CA LEU A 405 -9.14 -9.20 -19.45
C LEU A 405 -9.53 -10.67 -19.43
N ILE A 406 -10.32 -11.10 -18.44
CA ILE A 406 -10.81 -12.48 -18.35
C ILE A 406 -11.74 -12.80 -19.52
N LYS A 407 -12.66 -11.89 -19.87
CA LYS A 407 -13.54 -12.08 -21.03
C LYS A 407 -12.78 -12.08 -22.36
N MET A 408 -11.72 -11.26 -22.50
CA MET A 408 -10.84 -11.29 -23.66
C MET A 408 -10.09 -12.62 -23.77
N MET A 409 -9.67 -13.18 -22.64
CA MET A 409 -9.02 -14.49 -22.56
C MET A 409 -9.96 -15.61 -22.99
N ASP A 410 -11.23 -15.59 -22.58
CA ASP A 410 -12.24 -16.57 -23.05
C ASP A 410 -12.47 -16.47 -24.56
N ILE A 411 -12.65 -15.26 -25.08
CA ILE A 411 -12.81 -15.01 -26.53
C ILE A 411 -11.57 -15.52 -27.30
N ALA A 412 -10.37 -15.33 -26.75
CA ALA A 412 -9.14 -15.78 -27.35
C ALA A 412 -9.00 -17.31 -27.34
N GLU A 413 -9.46 -17.97 -26.29
CA GLU A 413 -9.48 -19.44 -26.17
C GLU A 413 -10.48 -20.05 -27.15
N GLU A 414 -11.72 -19.54 -27.17
CA GLU A 414 -12.80 -19.98 -28.08
C GLU A 414 -12.40 -19.83 -29.56
N ALA A 415 -11.61 -18.81 -29.90
CA ALA A 415 -11.17 -18.53 -31.27
C ALA A 415 -9.78 -19.10 -31.62
N GLY A 416 -9.20 -19.96 -30.77
CA GLY A 416 -7.89 -20.59 -31.04
C GLY A 416 -6.71 -19.61 -31.14
N LEU A 417 -6.79 -18.46 -30.46
CA LEU A 417 -5.74 -17.43 -30.45
C LEU A 417 -4.64 -17.70 -29.42
N THR A 418 -4.81 -18.66 -28.50
CA THR A 418 -3.88 -18.90 -27.38
C THR A 418 -2.64 -19.72 -27.75
N GLY A 419 -2.62 -20.31 -28.95
CA GLY A 419 -1.49 -21.09 -29.46
C GLY A 419 -1.38 -22.52 -28.91
N ASN A 420 -2.35 -22.97 -28.12
CA ASN A 420 -2.57 -24.40 -27.85
C ASN A 420 -3.33 -24.99 -29.05
N GLU A 421 -2.93 -26.17 -29.52
CA GLU A 421 -3.63 -26.91 -30.58
C GLU A 421 -5.13 -26.98 -30.26
N CYS A 422 -5.98 -26.58 -31.22
CA CYS A 422 -7.43 -26.61 -31.07
C CYS A 422 -7.87 -27.95 -30.47
N CYS A 423 -8.54 -27.90 -29.31
CA CYS A 423 -9.35 -29.02 -28.88
C CYS A 423 -10.56 -29.09 -29.82
N ASP A 424 -10.74 -30.28 -30.39
CA ASP A 424 -11.68 -30.65 -31.45
C ASP A 424 -13.17 -30.58 -31.07
N THR A 425 -13.58 -29.69 -30.15
CA THR A 425 -14.96 -29.70 -29.65
C THR A 425 -15.47 -28.32 -29.27
N SER A 426 -16.13 -27.64 -30.22
CA SER A 426 -17.40 -26.96 -29.90
C SER A 426 -18.29 -26.86 -31.15
N ASP A 427 -19.38 -27.63 -31.16
CA ASP A 427 -20.47 -27.57 -32.16
C ASP A 427 -21.30 -26.28 -32.08
N THR A 428 -20.79 -25.22 -31.44
CA THR A 428 -21.57 -24.01 -31.13
C THR A 428 -21.24 -22.80 -32.00
N CYS A 429 -20.27 -22.90 -32.91
CA CYS A 429 -19.97 -21.85 -33.89
C CYS A 429 -20.81 -21.94 -35.19
N ILE A 430 -21.76 -22.87 -35.31
CA ILE A 430 -22.34 -23.25 -36.61
C ILE A 430 -23.69 -22.56 -36.93
N ASP A 431 -24.41 -21.99 -35.96
CA ASP A 431 -25.83 -21.67 -36.21
C ASP A 431 -26.14 -20.29 -36.83
N GLU A 432 -25.19 -19.36 -36.97
CA GLU A 432 -25.46 -18.04 -37.57
C GLU A 432 -24.76 -17.77 -38.92
N CYS A 433 -23.96 -18.70 -39.45
CA CYS A 433 -23.18 -18.45 -40.67
C CYS A 433 -23.33 -19.53 -41.78
N CYS A 434 -24.16 -20.55 -41.58
CA CYS A 434 -24.26 -21.67 -42.52
C CYS A 434 -25.62 -21.66 -43.25
N ASP A 435 -25.66 -21.03 -44.43
CA ASP A 435 -26.66 -21.40 -45.45
C ASP A 435 -26.34 -22.84 -45.90
N SER A 436 -27.28 -23.74 -45.61
CA SER A 436 -27.18 -25.16 -45.96
C SER A 436 -27.28 -25.33 -47.47
N ASP A 437 -26.17 -25.56 -48.17
CA ASP A 437 -26.10 -26.37 -49.43
C ASP A 437 -24.70 -26.29 -50.13
N SER A 438 -23.62 -26.73 -49.48
CA SER A 438 -22.37 -27.03 -50.22
C SER A 438 -21.51 -28.12 -49.55
N PRO A 439 -21.11 -29.18 -50.28
CA PRO A 439 -20.24 -30.22 -49.75
C PRO A 439 -18.74 -29.93 -49.95
N ASN A 440 -17.95 -30.36 -48.96
CA ASN A 440 -16.49 -30.60 -48.92
C ASN A 440 -15.54 -29.47 -48.50
N ASP A 441 -14.96 -29.66 -47.29
CA ASP A 441 -13.60 -29.35 -46.78
C ASP A 441 -12.97 -27.96 -46.95
N LYS A 442 -13.57 -27.02 -47.68
CA LYS A 442 -13.09 -25.61 -47.74
C LYS A 442 -13.89 -24.63 -46.89
N CYS A 443 -15.01 -25.07 -46.31
CA CYS A 443 -15.79 -24.24 -45.39
C CYS A 443 -15.10 -24.06 -44.03
N CYS A 444 -14.24 -25.00 -43.63
CA CYS A 444 -13.57 -24.97 -42.32
C CYS A 444 -12.56 -23.82 -42.22
N ASP A 445 -11.66 -23.70 -43.22
CA ASP A 445 -10.58 -22.71 -43.23
C ASP A 445 -11.09 -21.26 -43.40
N ILE A 446 -12.13 -21.05 -44.21
CA ILE A 446 -12.72 -19.71 -44.43
C ILE A 446 -13.47 -19.24 -43.19
N ASN A 447 -14.14 -20.16 -42.49
CA ASN A 447 -14.87 -19.85 -41.25
C ASN A 447 -13.90 -19.62 -40.09
N GLU A 448 -12.76 -20.31 -40.03
CA GLU A 448 -11.74 -20.10 -38.99
C GLU A 448 -11.12 -18.70 -39.09
N ASP A 449 -10.76 -18.25 -40.29
CA ASP A 449 -10.20 -16.90 -40.50
C ASP A 449 -11.20 -15.79 -40.15
N ILE A 450 -12.50 -16.00 -40.44
CA ILE A 450 -13.58 -15.06 -40.08
C ILE A 450 -13.79 -15.03 -38.57
N CYS A 451 -13.86 -16.19 -37.91
CA CYS A 451 -14.00 -16.31 -36.46
C CYS A 451 -12.82 -15.67 -35.71
N ARG A 452 -11.58 -15.93 -36.15
CA ARG A 452 -10.37 -15.31 -35.59
C ARG A 452 -10.42 -13.79 -35.73
N LYS A 453 -10.76 -13.29 -36.92
CA LYS A 453 -10.86 -11.85 -37.17
C LYS A 453 -11.92 -11.20 -36.29
N TYR A 454 -13.10 -11.81 -36.16
CA TYR A 454 -14.17 -11.31 -35.30
C TYR A 454 -13.74 -11.26 -33.83
N ALA A 455 -13.10 -12.32 -33.33
CA ALA A 455 -12.55 -12.38 -31.98
C ALA A 455 -11.50 -11.28 -31.73
N ILE A 456 -10.58 -11.09 -32.68
CA ILE A 456 -9.56 -10.02 -32.64
C ILE A 456 -10.23 -8.64 -32.57
N ASP A 457 -11.22 -8.36 -33.41
CA ASP A 457 -11.92 -7.07 -33.42
C ASP A 457 -12.68 -6.83 -32.11
N LYS A 458 -13.29 -7.87 -31.53
CA LYS A 458 -13.98 -7.80 -30.24
C LYS A 458 -13.02 -7.53 -29.07
N ILE A 459 -11.89 -8.24 -29.02
CA ILE A 459 -10.85 -8.01 -27.99
C ILE A 459 -10.26 -6.60 -28.13
N LYS A 460 -9.95 -6.17 -29.36
CA LYS A 460 -9.44 -4.83 -29.66
C LYS A 460 -10.41 -3.74 -29.20
N ALA A 461 -11.71 -3.90 -29.48
CA ALA A 461 -12.73 -2.95 -29.04
C ALA A 461 -12.81 -2.85 -27.51
N MET A 462 -12.77 -3.98 -26.80
CA MET A 462 -12.74 -4.00 -25.34
C MET A 462 -11.47 -3.35 -24.79
N ALA A 463 -10.30 -3.57 -25.41
CA ALA A 463 -9.05 -2.94 -24.99
C ALA A 463 -9.10 -1.41 -25.15
N LEU A 464 -9.66 -0.93 -26.27
CA LEU A 464 -9.90 0.49 -26.50
C LEU A 464 -10.85 1.08 -25.45
N GLU A 465 -11.95 0.39 -25.13
CA GLU A 465 -12.90 0.83 -24.09
C GLU A 465 -12.20 1.00 -22.72
N ARG A 466 -11.39 0.01 -22.30
CA ARG A 466 -10.67 0.08 -21.02
C ARG A 466 -9.60 1.16 -21.00
N LYS A 467 -8.87 1.37 -22.10
CA LYS A 467 -7.95 2.49 -22.28
C LYS A 467 -8.67 3.84 -22.09
N LEU A 468 -9.83 4.03 -22.71
CA LEU A 468 -10.63 5.25 -22.57
C LEU A 468 -11.17 5.44 -21.16
N ALA A 469 -11.62 4.37 -20.50
CA ALA A 469 -12.06 4.41 -19.10
C ALA A 469 -10.94 4.88 -18.17
N ARG A 470 -9.71 4.40 -18.38
CA ARG A 470 -8.53 4.85 -17.62
C ARG A 470 -8.21 6.31 -17.85
N LEU A 471 -8.26 6.79 -19.10
CA LEU A 471 -8.05 8.22 -19.41
C LEU A 471 -9.12 9.12 -18.75
N ALA A 472 -10.38 8.68 -18.72
CA ALA A 472 -11.44 9.40 -18.03
C ALA A 472 -11.19 9.45 -16.51
N LEU A 473 -10.74 8.33 -15.91
CA LEU A 473 -10.38 8.29 -14.49
C LEU A 473 -9.18 9.20 -14.18
N MET A 474 -8.16 9.23 -15.06
CA MET A 474 -6.99 10.11 -14.92
C MET A 474 -7.40 11.60 -14.97
N THR A 475 -8.37 11.97 -15.83
CA THR A 475 -8.90 13.34 -15.87
C THR A 475 -9.56 13.70 -14.54
N ARG A 476 -10.39 12.80 -13.99
CA ARG A 476 -11.02 13.01 -12.68
C ARG A 476 -10.00 13.09 -11.54
N LEU A 477 -8.93 12.30 -11.60
CA LEU A 477 -7.82 12.37 -10.64
C LEU A 477 -7.23 13.79 -10.59
N GLU A 478 -6.92 14.38 -11.75
CA GLU A 478 -6.37 15.74 -11.84
C GLU A 478 -7.30 16.82 -11.31
N GLU A 479 -8.61 16.63 -11.49
CA GLU A 479 -9.64 17.55 -11.00
C GLU A 479 -9.89 17.46 -9.48
N THR A 480 -9.55 16.33 -8.85
CA THR A 480 -9.98 16.02 -7.48
C THR A 480 -8.85 15.88 -6.47
N LYS A 481 -7.66 15.45 -6.87
CA LYS A 481 -6.52 15.22 -5.96
C LYS A 481 -5.51 16.37 -5.99
N GLU A 482 -4.79 16.50 -4.88
CA GLU A 482 -3.72 17.49 -4.75
C GLU A 482 -2.56 17.19 -5.69
N LYS A 483 -1.94 18.26 -6.21
CA LYS A 483 -0.83 18.16 -7.18
C LYS A 483 0.32 17.27 -6.71
N PHE A 484 0.64 17.27 -5.42
CA PHE A 484 1.74 16.46 -4.88
C PHE A 484 1.42 14.95 -4.82
N LEU A 485 0.13 14.56 -4.90
CA LEU A 485 -0.31 13.17 -4.99
C LEU A 485 -0.31 12.65 -6.43
N LEU A 486 -0.43 13.53 -7.43
CA LEU A 486 -0.66 13.12 -8.82
C LEU A 486 0.42 12.16 -9.33
N ALA A 487 1.70 12.39 -9.03
CA ALA A 487 2.79 11.58 -9.61
C ALA A 487 2.66 10.08 -9.29
N SER A 488 2.31 9.71 -8.06
CA SER A 488 2.20 8.32 -7.65
C SER A 488 0.92 7.65 -8.17
N HIS A 489 -0.22 8.35 -8.09
CA HIS A 489 -1.50 7.84 -8.58
C HIS A 489 -1.52 7.73 -10.12
N MET A 490 -1.01 8.75 -10.81
CA MET A 490 -0.97 8.81 -12.28
C MET A 490 -0.11 7.69 -12.86
N ARG A 491 1.01 7.34 -12.21
CA ARG A 491 1.82 6.18 -12.61
C ARG A 491 0.98 4.90 -12.63
N ASN A 492 0.22 4.63 -11.57
CA ASN A 492 -0.58 3.41 -11.46
C ASN A 492 -1.68 3.33 -12.54
N HIS A 493 -2.37 4.43 -12.83
CA HIS A 493 -3.33 4.46 -13.94
C HIS A 493 -2.68 4.33 -15.31
N SER A 494 -1.52 4.97 -15.49
CA SER A 494 -0.77 4.94 -16.76
C SER A 494 -0.32 3.52 -17.12
N ILE A 495 0.00 2.68 -16.13
CA ILE A 495 0.40 1.28 -16.37
C ILE A 495 -0.75 0.51 -17.03
N PHE A 496 -1.96 0.53 -16.47
CA PHE A 496 -3.12 -0.13 -17.09
C PHE A 496 -3.50 0.51 -18.42
N MET A 497 -3.52 1.85 -18.49
CA MET A 497 -3.83 2.58 -19.72
C MET A 497 -2.89 2.18 -20.86
N GLN A 498 -1.58 2.18 -20.59
CA GLN A 498 -0.56 1.82 -21.57
C GLN A 498 -0.63 0.33 -21.92
N PHE A 499 -0.88 -0.55 -20.95
CA PHE A 499 -1.09 -1.97 -21.23
C PHE A 499 -2.24 -2.20 -22.24
N PHE A 500 -3.40 -1.57 -22.04
CA PHE A 500 -4.51 -1.71 -22.98
C PHE A 500 -4.23 -1.03 -24.33
N ALA A 501 -3.46 0.07 -24.35
CA ALA A 501 -3.01 0.69 -25.59
C ALA A 501 -2.04 -0.22 -26.38
N ASP A 502 -1.14 -0.90 -25.69
CA ASP A 502 -0.18 -1.83 -26.28
C ASP A 502 -0.89 -3.08 -26.83
N LEU A 503 -1.88 -3.62 -26.11
CA LEU A 503 -2.73 -4.72 -26.58
C LEU A 503 -3.54 -4.33 -27.82
N GLU A 504 -4.19 -3.15 -27.80
CA GLU A 504 -4.93 -2.63 -28.95
C GLU A 504 -4.02 -2.42 -30.16
N GLY A 505 -2.84 -1.82 -29.96
CA GLY A 505 -1.85 -1.61 -31.00
C GLY A 505 -1.28 -2.92 -31.57
N TYR A 506 -1.03 -3.92 -30.73
CA TYR A 506 -0.60 -5.25 -31.19
C TYR A 506 -1.65 -5.89 -32.11
N LEU A 507 -2.92 -5.86 -31.70
CA LEU A 507 -4.02 -6.43 -32.49
C LEU A 507 -4.29 -5.66 -33.78
N ALA A 508 -4.09 -4.34 -33.80
CA ALA A 508 -4.27 -3.52 -34.98
C ALA A 508 -3.16 -3.71 -36.04
N ASN A 509 -1.94 -4.04 -35.60
CA ASN A 509 -0.75 -4.08 -36.47
C ASN A 509 -0.26 -5.50 -36.79
N THR A 510 -0.89 -6.53 -36.22
CA THR A 510 -0.54 -7.95 -36.47
C THR A 510 -1.57 -8.58 -37.40
N LYS A 511 -1.11 -9.36 -38.38
CA LYS A 511 -2.06 -10.09 -39.25
C LYS A 511 -2.84 -11.11 -38.42
N PRO A 512 -4.14 -11.33 -38.69
CA PRO A 512 -4.97 -12.25 -37.89
C PRO A 512 -4.39 -13.66 -37.68
N GLN A 513 -3.68 -14.19 -38.69
CA GLN A 513 -3.03 -15.51 -38.63
C GLN A 513 -1.79 -15.52 -37.73
N GLU A 514 -1.16 -14.37 -37.50
CA GLU A 514 0.05 -14.20 -36.70
C GLU A 514 -0.26 -13.82 -35.25
N VAL A 515 -1.52 -13.48 -34.92
CA VAL A 515 -1.95 -13.13 -33.57
C VAL A 515 -1.89 -14.36 -32.66
N LYS A 516 -1.13 -14.24 -31.57
CA LYS A 516 -1.08 -15.19 -30.46
C LYS A 516 -1.22 -14.46 -29.14
N LEU A 517 -2.20 -14.86 -28.33
CA LEU A 517 -2.53 -14.21 -27.06
C LEU A 517 -2.29 -15.14 -25.88
N ASN A 518 -1.16 -14.97 -25.22
CA ASN A 518 -0.90 -15.55 -23.90
C ASN A 518 -1.14 -14.51 -22.80
N PHE A 519 -2.34 -14.50 -22.21
CA PHE A 519 -2.70 -13.56 -21.14
C PHE A 519 -1.88 -13.74 -19.84
N PHE A 520 -1.20 -14.87 -19.67
CA PHE A 520 -0.33 -15.10 -18.52
C PHE A 520 1.09 -14.58 -18.71
N ASP A 521 1.53 -14.33 -19.95
CA ASP A 521 2.80 -13.66 -20.26
C ASP A 521 2.67 -12.84 -21.55
N MET A 522 2.37 -11.55 -21.39
CA MET A 522 2.19 -10.59 -22.48
C MET A 522 3.44 -9.72 -22.70
N ARG A 523 4.64 -10.17 -22.30
CA ARG A 523 5.84 -9.33 -22.45
C ARG A 523 6.19 -8.99 -23.90
N TYR A 524 5.74 -9.81 -24.85
CA TYR A 524 5.99 -9.62 -26.29
C TYR A 524 5.26 -8.42 -26.90
N LEU A 525 4.18 -7.91 -26.27
CA LEU A 525 3.43 -6.74 -26.76
C LEU A 525 3.84 -5.43 -26.06
N GLU A 526 4.75 -5.49 -25.08
CA GLU A 526 5.09 -4.33 -24.25
C GLU A 526 5.90 -3.27 -25.01
N SER A 527 5.34 -2.05 -25.07
CA SER A 527 6.04 -0.89 -25.58
C SER A 527 7.18 -0.43 -24.64
N GLU A 528 8.10 0.37 -25.18
CA GLU A 528 9.11 1.05 -24.36
C GLU A 528 8.50 2.00 -23.33
N ALA A 529 7.31 2.55 -23.61
CA ALA A 529 6.58 3.36 -22.64
C ALA A 529 6.11 2.52 -21.45
N PHE A 530 5.51 1.35 -21.70
CA PHE A 530 5.09 0.44 -20.64
C PHE A 530 6.26 -0.08 -19.81
N LYS A 531 7.38 -0.42 -20.45
CA LYS A 531 8.61 -0.84 -19.77
C LYS A 531 9.19 0.24 -18.87
N LYS A 532 9.10 1.52 -19.24
CA LYS A 532 9.56 2.64 -18.40
C LYS A 532 8.64 2.95 -17.23
N LEU A 533 7.33 2.69 -17.37
CA LEU A 533 6.35 2.92 -16.31
C LEU A 533 6.46 1.90 -15.18
N ARG A 534 6.79 0.65 -15.51
CA ARG A 534 7.02 -0.42 -14.55
C ARG A 534 8.39 -0.31 -13.91
#